data_AF-A0A6N8W5F8-F1
#
_entry.id   AF-A0A6N8W5F8-F1
#
_cell.length_a   1.000
_cell.length_b   1.000
_cell.length_c   1.000
_cell.angle_alpha   90.00
_cell.angle_beta   90.00
_cell.angle_gamma   90.00
#
_symmetry.space_group_name_H-M   'P 1'
#
loop_
_entity.id
_entity.type
_entity.pdbx_description
1 polymer ?
#
loop_
_entity_poly.entity_id
_entity_poly.type
_entity_poly.pdbx_seq_one_letter_code
_entity_poly.pdbx_strand_id
1 'polypeptide(L)'
;MSDSETSRRWLMKALREASGEMYDLMMRALRDSMPDAEALINRAWRHETISAWQLGHLLFQDVEDLPLHDYEWLEQVNVPDCYEQLREWYSTREQISAVLYMISSFEWERTANHRFQGELSVESIVRSMHQTDLEILNTLRAQLQPT
;
A
#
# COMPACT_ATOMS: atom_id res chain seq x y z
N MET A 1 27.73 -0.31 0.03
CA MET A 1 26.27 -0.10 -0.02
C MET A 1 26.03 1.35 0.30
N SER A 2 25.33 2.08 -0.56
CA SER A 2 24.87 3.44 -0.25
C SER A 2 23.77 3.39 0.82
N ASP A 3 23.56 4.50 1.53
CA ASP A 3 22.47 4.62 2.50
C ASP A 3 21.10 4.38 1.86
N SER A 4 20.94 4.70 0.57
CA SER A 4 19.73 4.47 -0.22
C SER A 4 19.42 2.97 -0.42
N GLU A 5 20.42 2.15 -0.72
CA GLU A 5 20.21 0.71 -0.94
C GLU A 5 19.81 0.00 0.37
N THR A 6 20.41 0.43 1.48
CA THR A 6 20.04 -0.06 2.82
C THR A 6 18.60 0.34 3.16
N SER A 7 18.22 1.58 2.86
CA SER A 7 16.86 2.08 3.11
C SER A 7 15.81 1.33 2.27
N ARG A 8 16.08 1.07 0.98
CA ARG A 8 15.19 0.30 0.10
C ARG A 8 15.00 -1.13 0.58
N ARG A 9 16.09 -1.82 0.97
CA ARG A 9 16.02 -3.17 1.55
C ARG A 9 15.22 -3.21 2.85
N TRP A 10 15.39 -2.19 3.69
CA TRP A 10 14.61 -2.07 4.92
C TRP A 10 13.12 -1.86 4.63
N LEU A 11 12.77 -0.97 3.68
CA LEU A 11 11.37 -0.72 3.29
C LEU A 11 10.68 -1.99 2.77
N MET A 12 11.33 -2.73 1.86
CA MET A 12 10.79 -3.99 1.34
C MET A 12 10.51 -5.00 2.44
N LYS A 13 11.46 -5.12 3.39
CA LYS A 13 11.32 -5.99 4.54
C LYS A 13 10.15 -5.53 5.43
N ALA A 14 10.06 -4.24 5.70
CA ALA A 14 9.01 -3.66 6.54
C ALA A 14 7.61 -3.90 5.94
N LEU A 15 7.41 -3.65 4.64
CA LEU A 15 6.12 -3.89 3.99
C LEU A 15 5.70 -5.37 4.05
N ARG A 16 6.66 -6.29 3.87
CA ARG A 16 6.39 -7.73 3.89
C ARG A 16 6.13 -8.27 5.29
N GLU A 17 6.87 -7.81 6.29
CA GLU A 17 6.67 -8.27 7.68
C GLU A 17 5.38 -7.67 8.28
N ALA A 18 5.06 -6.41 7.94
CA ALA A 18 3.84 -5.77 8.40
C ALA A 18 2.57 -6.39 7.78
N SER A 19 2.65 -6.98 6.57
CA SER A 19 1.46 -7.47 5.85
C SER A 19 0.71 -8.55 6.62
N GLY A 20 1.43 -9.54 7.16
CA GLY A 20 0.86 -10.64 7.94
C GLY A 20 0.24 -10.18 9.25
N GLU A 21 0.98 -9.37 10.02
CA GLU A 21 0.47 -8.83 11.30
C GLU A 21 -0.79 -7.97 11.07
N MET A 22 -0.76 -7.10 10.06
CA MET A 22 -1.87 -6.22 9.73
C MET A 22 -3.09 -7.00 9.25
N TYR A 23 -2.91 -8.05 8.44
CA TYR A 23 -3.99 -8.95 8.05
C TYR A 23 -4.68 -9.60 9.26
N ASP A 24 -3.89 -10.20 10.16
CA ASP A 24 -4.40 -10.88 11.35
C ASP A 24 -5.14 -9.91 12.29
N LEU A 25 -4.61 -8.70 12.47
CA LEU A 25 -5.24 -7.66 13.29
C LEU A 25 -6.55 -7.16 12.66
N MET A 26 -6.60 -6.95 11.35
CA MET A 26 -7.81 -6.53 10.64
C MET A 26 -8.89 -7.63 10.67
N MET A 27 -8.51 -8.89 10.44
CA MET A 27 -9.42 -10.04 10.56
C MET A 27 -10.00 -10.15 11.97
N ARG A 28 -9.16 -9.95 12.99
CA ARG A 28 -9.61 -9.88 14.37
C ARG A 28 -10.56 -8.71 14.60
N ALA A 29 -10.24 -7.53 14.09
CA ALA A 29 -11.08 -6.35 14.24
C ALA A 29 -12.48 -6.54 13.64
N LEU A 30 -12.58 -7.16 12.46
CA LEU A 30 -13.86 -7.54 11.86
C LEU A 30 -14.62 -8.53 12.73
N ARG A 31 -13.96 -9.62 13.16
CA ARG A 31 -14.58 -10.67 13.98
C ARG A 31 -15.09 -10.13 15.32
N ASP A 32 -14.31 -9.27 15.95
CA ASP A 32 -14.62 -8.67 17.24
C ASP A 32 -15.57 -7.44 17.07
N SER A 33 -15.98 -7.14 15.82
CA SER A 33 -16.87 -6.03 15.45
C SER A 33 -16.41 -4.68 16.00
N MET A 34 -15.10 -4.43 15.88
CA MET A 34 -14.48 -3.18 16.30
C MET A 34 -15.06 -1.98 15.53
N PRO A 35 -15.25 -0.83 16.19
CA PRO A 35 -15.59 0.41 15.51
C PRO A 35 -14.58 0.71 14.39
N ASP A 36 -15.06 1.19 13.26
CA ASP A 36 -14.25 1.62 12.11
C ASP A 36 -13.39 0.53 11.44
N ALA A 37 -13.51 -0.74 11.82
CA ALA A 37 -12.73 -1.82 11.20
C ALA A 37 -12.90 -1.87 9.67
N GLU A 38 -14.14 -1.80 9.19
CA GLU A 38 -14.44 -1.77 7.74
C GLU A 38 -13.87 -0.53 7.06
N ALA A 39 -13.90 0.63 7.73
CA ALA A 39 -13.35 1.88 7.19
C ALA A 39 -11.81 1.82 7.10
N LEU A 40 -11.13 1.23 8.09
CA LEU A 40 -9.68 1.01 8.07
C LEU A 40 -9.28 0.04 6.95
N ILE A 41 -10.04 -1.03 6.75
CA ILE A 41 -9.81 -1.99 5.66
C ILE A 41 -10.03 -1.32 4.30
N ASN A 42 -11.10 -0.55 4.14
CA ASN A 42 -11.36 0.18 2.90
C ASN A 42 -10.23 1.17 2.58
N ARG A 43 -9.74 1.88 3.60
CA ARG A 43 -8.61 2.79 3.47
C ARG A 43 -7.35 2.06 3.01
N ALA A 44 -7.00 0.94 3.65
CA ALA A 44 -5.83 0.14 3.27
C ALA A 44 -5.95 -0.39 1.84
N TRP A 45 -7.09 -0.99 1.51
CA TRP A 45 -7.33 -1.58 0.19
C TRP A 45 -7.31 -0.53 -0.93
N ARG A 46 -7.95 0.63 -0.74
CA ARG A 46 -7.92 1.71 -1.73
C ARG A 46 -6.50 2.23 -1.97
N HIS A 47 -5.77 2.48 -0.89
CA HIS A 47 -4.38 2.97 -0.98
C HIS A 47 -3.49 1.95 -1.69
N GLU A 48 -3.62 0.66 -1.36
CA GLU A 48 -2.86 -0.42 -1.98
C GLU A 48 -3.19 -0.55 -3.47
N THR A 49 -4.48 -0.45 -3.84
CA THR A 49 -4.93 -0.55 -5.23
C THR A 49 -4.36 0.58 -6.08
N ILE A 50 -4.43 1.82 -5.59
CA ILE A 50 -3.86 2.99 -6.28
C ILE A 50 -2.33 2.84 -6.36
N SER A 51 -1.67 2.42 -5.28
CA SER A 51 -0.22 2.22 -5.26
C SER A 51 0.22 1.14 -6.25
N ALA A 52 -0.50 0.02 -6.32
CA ALA A 52 -0.26 -1.06 -7.28
C ALA A 52 -0.36 -0.56 -8.73
N TRP A 53 -1.40 0.23 -9.02
CA TRP A 53 -1.61 0.84 -10.33
C TRP A 53 -0.46 1.77 -10.73
N GLN A 54 -0.06 2.66 -9.82
CA GLN A 54 1.02 3.61 -10.04
C GLN A 54 2.37 2.90 -10.23
N LEU A 55 2.68 1.91 -9.38
CA LEU A 55 3.88 1.08 -9.52
C LEU A 55 3.88 0.31 -10.84
N GLY A 56 2.74 -0.22 -11.27
CA GLY A 56 2.61 -0.91 -12.55
C GLY A 56 2.96 -0.01 -13.74
N HIS A 57 2.51 1.24 -13.71
CA HIS A 57 2.87 2.24 -14.72
C HIS A 57 4.36 2.56 -14.67
N LEU A 58 4.90 2.94 -13.51
CA LEU A 58 6.32 3.30 -13.39
C LEU A 58 7.26 2.16 -13.81
N LEU A 59 6.95 0.91 -13.44
CA LEU A 59 7.85 -0.21 -13.67
C LEU A 59 7.71 -0.81 -15.07
N PHE A 60 6.51 -0.85 -15.64
CA PHE A 60 6.23 -1.60 -16.86
C PHE A 60 5.79 -0.74 -18.04
N GLN A 61 5.55 0.55 -17.82
CA GLN A 61 5.21 1.51 -18.87
C GLN A 61 6.22 2.66 -18.84
N ASP A 62 6.66 3.10 -20.01
CA ASP A 62 7.53 4.26 -20.12
C ASP A 62 6.65 5.50 -20.22
N VAL A 63 6.26 6.05 -19.07
CA VAL A 63 5.32 7.17 -18.97
C VAL A 63 5.96 8.36 -18.25
N GLU A 64 5.84 9.55 -18.85
CA GLU A 64 6.25 10.81 -18.21
C GLU A 64 5.16 11.33 -17.26
N ASP A 65 3.89 11.14 -17.62
CA ASP A 65 2.71 11.51 -16.84
C ASP A 65 1.93 10.26 -16.41
N LEU A 66 1.67 10.12 -15.11
CA LEU A 66 0.91 9.01 -14.54
C LEU A 66 -0.60 9.21 -14.77
N PRO A 67 -1.29 8.26 -15.43
CA PRO A 67 -2.74 8.30 -15.51
C PRO A 67 -3.36 8.05 -14.13
N LEU A 68 -4.41 8.81 -13.82
CA LEU A 68 -5.17 8.66 -12.58
C LEU A 68 -5.90 7.32 -12.56
N HIS A 69 -5.83 6.65 -11.42
CA HIS A 69 -6.71 5.51 -11.14
C HIS A 69 -8.14 6.01 -10.88
N ASP A 70 -9.16 5.24 -11.25
CA ASP A 70 -10.58 5.61 -11.08
C ASP A 70 -10.95 6.06 -9.66
N TYR A 71 -10.46 5.37 -8.63
CA TYR A 71 -10.61 5.76 -7.21
C TYR A 71 -10.11 7.17 -6.87
N GLU A 72 -9.29 7.80 -7.71
CA GLU A 72 -8.76 9.13 -7.45
C GLU A 72 -9.67 10.27 -7.93
N TRP A 73 -10.65 9.98 -8.80
CA TRP A 73 -11.45 11.05 -9.43
C TRP A 73 -12.92 10.69 -9.71
N LEU A 74 -13.31 9.41 -9.62
CA LEU A 74 -14.71 9.01 -9.77
C LEU A 74 -15.45 9.03 -8.44
N GLU A 75 -16.64 9.64 -8.42
CA GLU A 75 -17.53 9.66 -7.25
C GLU A 75 -18.12 8.27 -6.93
N GLN A 76 -18.23 7.39 -7.93
CA GLN A 76 -18.80 6.06 -7.79
C GLN A 76 -17.88 5.04 -8.46
N VAL A 77 -17.25 4.22 -7.64
CA VAL A 77 -16.51 3.04 -8.06
C VAL A 77 -17.10 1.84 -7.32
N ASN A 78 -17.20 0.69 -7.97
CA ASN A 78 -17.71 -0.51 -7.32
C ASN A 78 -16.71 -0.96 -6.25
N VAL A 79 -17.13 -0.94 -4.99
CA VAL A 79 -16.30 -1.28 -3.84
C VAL A 79 -16.71 -2.68 -3.35
N PRO A 80 -15.80 -3.66 -3.31
CA PRO A 80 -16.07 -4.98 -2.74
C PRO A 80 -16.45 -4.92 -1.26
N ASP A 81 -16.96 -6.01 -0.69
CA ASP A 81 -17.16 -6.08 0.76
C ASP A 81 -15.82 -6.11 1.53
N CYS A 82 -15.86 -5.87 2.84
CA CYS A 82 -14.65 -5.73 3.65
C CYS A 82 -13.79 -7.00 3.72
N TYR A 83 -14.36 -8.21 3.60
CA TYR A 83 -13.58 -9.44 3.58
C TYR A 83 -12.86 -9.61 2.23
N GLU A 84 -13.55 -9.27 1.14
CA GLU A 84 -12.94 -9.27 -0.18
C GLU A 84 -11.84 -8.22 -0.29
N GLN A 85 -12.08 -6.99 0.18
CA GLN A 85 -11.07 -5.92 0.24
C GLN A 85 -9.82 -6.38 0.99
N LEU A 86 -9.97 -7.01 2.16
CA LEU A 86 -8.84 -7.46 2.97
C LEU A 86 -8.05 -8.59 2.29
N ARG A 87 -8.75 -9.53 1.64
CA ARG A 87 -8.12 -10.60 0.86
C ARG A 87 -7.35 -10.05 -0.34
N GLU A 88 -7.95 -9.12 -1.08
CA GLU A 88 -7.32 -8.48 -2.25
C GLU A 88 -6.13 -7.63 -1.83
N TRP A 89 -6.25 -6.87 -0.75
CA TRP A 89 -5.16 -6.08 -0.17
C TRP A 89 -3.96 -6.97 0.15
N TYR A 90 -4.17 -8.07 0.88
CA TYR A 90 -3.10 -8.99 1.27
C TYR A 90 -2.43 -9.65 0.05
N SER A 91 -3.24 -10.13 -0.90
CA SER A 91 -2.72 -10.71 -2.15
C SER A 91 -1.90 -9.70 -2.96
N THR A 92 -2.39 -8.46 -3.08
CA THR A 92 -1.69 -7.39 -3.80
C THR A 92 -0.38 -7.04 -3.11
N ARG A 93 -0.38 -7.00 -1.78
CA ARG A 93 0.81 -6.70 -0.99
C ARG A 93 1.92 -7.75 -1.17
N GLU A 94 1.56 -9.04 -1.23
CA GLU A 94 2.52 -10.10 -1.50
C GLU A 94 3.12 -9.96 -2.92
N GLN A 95 2.30 -9.60 -3.91
CA GLN A 95 2.76 -9.38 -5.29
C GLN A 95 3.68 -8.16 -5.40
N ILE A 96 3.30 -7.03 -4.80
CA ILE A 96 4.14 -5.82 -4.77
C ILE A 96 5.46 -6.14 -4.09
N SER A 97 5.43 -6.79 -2.92
CA SER A 97 6.65 -7.16 -2.21
C SER A 97 7.57 -8.01 -3.09
N ALA A 98 7.04 -9.03 -3.77
CA ALA A 98 7.80 -9.87 -4.68
C ALA A 98 8.44 -9.07 -5.83
N VAL A 99 7.68 -8.16 -6.46
CA VAL A 99 8.20 -7.27 -7.52
C VAL A 99 9.32 -6.38 -7.00
N LEU A 100 9.14 -5.74 -5.84
CA LEU A 100 10.14 -4.83 -5.27
C LEU A 100 11.48 -5.55 -4.99
N TYR A 101 11.44 -6.82 -4.58
CA TYR A 101 12.65 -7.64 -4.39
C TYR A 101 13.37 -7.99 -5.69
N MET A 102 12.70 -7.91 -6.84
CA MET A 102 13.25 -8.28 -8.14
C MET A 102 13.77 -7.10 -8.96
N ILE A 103 13.27 -5.90 -8.72
CA ILE A 103 13.66 -4.71 -9.49
C ILE A 103 15.08 -4.24 -9.12
N SER A 104 15.76 -3.71 -10.13
CA SER A 104 17.10 -3.15 -10.05
C SER A 104 17.13 -1.77 -9.41
N SER A 105 18.33 -1.31 -9.00
CA SER A 105 18.52 0.04 -8.45
C SER A 105 18.09 1.15 -9.41
N PHE A 106 18.17 0.93 -10.73
CA PHE A 106 17.71 1.88 -11.75
C PHE A 106 16.18 1.97 -11.80
N GLU A 107 15.48 0.85 -11.65
CA GLU A 107 14.01 0.83 -11.61
C GLU A 107 13.46 1.51 -10.36
N TRP A 108 14.19 1.44 -9.24
CA TRP A 108 13.87 2.22 -8.02
C TRP A 108 13.93 3.74 -8.22
N GLU A 109 14.68 4.20 -9.23
CA GLU A 109 14.88 5.63 -9.53
C GLU A 109 13.90 6.15 -10.58
N ARG A 110 13.00 5.30 -11.10
CA ARG A 110 11.98 5.73 -12.05
C ARG A 110 11.00 6.68 -11.40
N THR A 111 10.68 7.74 -12.15
CA THR A 111 9.73 8.77 -11.76
C THR A 111 8.73 9.05 -12.87
N ALA A 112 7.59 9.60 -12.48
CA ALA A 112 6.60 10.18 -13.39
C ALA A 112 5.83 11.28 -12.66
N ASN A 113 5.26 12.21 -13.42
CA ASN A 113 4.47 13.30 -12.89
C ASN A 113 3.03 12.83 -12.61
N HIS A 114 2.57 13.07 -11.40
CA HIS A 114 1.19 12.83 -10.97
C HIS A 114 0.44 14.14 -10.83
N ARG A 115 -0.77 14.22 -11.41
CA ARG A 115 -1.56 15.46 -11.48
C ARG A 115 -1.75 16.17 -10.14
N PHE A 116 -1.95 15.41 -9.06
CA PHE A 116 -2.25 15.97 -7.74
C PHE A 116 -1.09 15.88 -6.74
N GLN A 117 -0.09 15.05 -7.03
CA GLN A 117 0.99 14.74 -6.07
C GLN A 117 2.35 15.27 -6.54
N GLY A 118 2.45 15.76 -7.77
CA GLY A 118 3.72 16.16 -8.38
C GLY A 118 4.52 14.94 -8.80
N GLU A 119 5.84 15.05 -8.79
CA GLU A 119 6.72 13.94 -9.15
C GLU A 119 6.58 12.78 -8.15
N LEU A 120 6.23 11.60 -8.66
CA LEU A 120 6.21 10.35 -7.91
C LEU A 120 7.36 9.45 -8.36
N SER A 121 7.95 8.76 -7.41
CA SER A 121 8.94 7.71 -7.61
C SER A 121 8.45 6.39 -7.04
N VAL A 122 9.06 5.28 -7.48
CA VAL A 122 8.85 3.97 -6.83
C VAL A 122 9.10 4.06 -5.32
N GLU A 123 10.18 4.75 -4.92
CA GLU A 123 10.53 4.92 -3.51
C GLU A 123 9.48 5.72 -2.73
N SER A 124 8.95 6.82 -3.28
CA SER A 124 7.94 7.62 -2.59
C SER A 124 6.62 6.88 -2.42
N ILE A 125 6.21 6.06 -3.40
CA ILE A 125 5.01 5.24 -3.30
C ILE A 125 5.18 4.18 -2.20
N VAL A 126 6.30 3.46 -2.20
CA VAL A 126 6.60 2.43 -1.17
C VAL A 126 6.65 3.04 0.23
N ARG A 127 7.22 4.24 0.38
CA ARG A 127 7.20 4.97 1.66
C ARG A 127 5.78 5.35 2.09
N SER A 128 4.94 5.79 1.15
CA SER A 128 3.53 6.11 1.41
C SER A 128 2.72 4.88 1.86
N MET A 129 2.99 3.71 1.25
CA MET A 129 2.40 2.44 1.68
C MET A 129 2.80 2.11 3.11
N HIS A 130 4.10 2.18 3.43
CA HIS A 130 4.59 1.90 4.78
C HIS A 130 4.00 2.84 5.83
N GLN A 131 3.90 4.14 5.51
CA GLN A 131 3.30 5.13 6.39
C GLN A 131 1.82 4.82 6.66
N THR A 132 1.08 4.41 5.63
CA THR A 132 -0.32 3.99 5.77
C THR A 132 -0.46 2.76 6.66
N ASP A 133 0.42 1.76 6.51
CA ASP A 133 0.43 0.58 7.37
C ASP A 133 0.66 0.96 8.85
N LEU A 134 1.62 1.85 9.13
CA LEU A 134 1.90 2.31 10.49
C LEU A 134 0.70 3.01 11.13
N GLU A 135 0.01 3.87 10.39
CA GLU A 135 -1.16 4.58 10.89
C GLU A 135 -2.31 3.63 11.24
N ILE A 136 -2.54 2.62 10.39
CA ILE A 136 -3.58 1.63 10.62
C ILE A 136 -3.22 0.70 11.77
N LEU A 137 -1.97 0.19 11.81
CA LEU A 137 -1.48 -0.63 12.91
C LEU A 137 -1.58 0.10 14.25
N ASN A 138 -1.20 1.38 14.30
CA ASN A 138 -1.31 2.18 15.52
C ASN A 138 -2.77 2.32 15.97
N THR A 139 -3.70 2.53 15.03
CA THR A 139 -5.13 2.61 15.32
C THR A 139 -5.67 1.29 15.86
N LEU A 140 -5.38 0.17 15.18
CA LEU A 140 -5.82 -1.17 15.60
C LEU A 140 -5.26 -1.53 16.97
N ARG A 141 -3.97 -1.29 17.21
CA ARG A 141 -3.32 -1.56 18.50
C ARG A 141 -3.91 -0.73 19.62
N ALA A 142 -4.21 0.55 19.39
CA ALA A 142 -4.81 1.41 20.41
C ALA A 142 -6.21 0.93 20.83
N GLN A 143 -6.99 0.41 19.88
CA GLN A 143 -8.35 -0.08 20.16
C GLN A 143 -8.37 -1.51 20.74
N LEU A 144 -7.33 -2.31 20.50
CA LEU A 144 -7.21 -3.70 20.97
C LEU A 144 -6.53 -3.85 22.34
N GLN A 145 -6.02 -2.78 22.94
CA GLN A 145 -5.46 -2.83 24.30
C GLN A 145 -6.58 -3.07 25.33
N PRO A 146 -6.44 -4.06 26.23
CA PRO A 146 -7.40 -4.26 27.30
C PRO A 146 -7.38 -3.04 28.24
N THR A 147 -8.57 -2.48 28.50
CA THR A 147 -8.80 -1.49 29.56
C THR A 147 -8.63 -2.08 30.94
#